data_AF-A0A8I0KEJ8-F1
#
_entry.id   AF-A0A8I0KEJ8-F1
#
_cell.length_a   1.000
_cell.length_b   1.000
_cell.length_c   1.000
_cell.angle_alpha   90.00
_cell.angle_beta   90.00
_cell.angle_gamma   90.00
#
_symmetry.space_group_name_H-M   'P 1'
#
loop_
_entity.id
_entity.type
_entity.pdbx_description
1 polymer ?
#
loop_
_entity_poly.entity_id
_entity_poly.type
_entity_poly.pdbx_seq_one_letter_code
_entity_poly.pdbx_strand_id
1 'polypeptide(L)' 'MRLKKVSRLEDEEFRRLTGVKRSIFGRMTEILIEEEVKKKARGGKPNKLSMEDRLLRCMVPAYPL' A
#
# COMPACT_ATOMS: atom_id res chain seq x y z
N MET A 1 -5.61 -5.03 -6.24
CA MET A 1 -5.24 -5.71 -4.97
C MET A 1 -5.84 -4.94 -3.79
N ARG A 2 -6.28 -5.62 -2.72
CA ARG A 2 -6.70 -4.99 -1.45
C ARG A 2 -5.86 -5.54 -0.29
N LEU A 3 -5.44 -4.69 0.62
CA LEU A 3 -4.64 -5.04 1.80
C LEU A 3 -5.33 -6.12 2.61
N LYS A 4 -6.66 -6.07 2.81
CA LYS A 4 -7.42 -7.10 3.55
C LYS A 4 -7.22 -8.53 3.04
N LYS A 5 -6.90 -8.71 1.76
CA LYS A 5 -6.60 -10.04 1.18
C LYS A 5 -5.14 -10.44 1.46
N VAL A 6 -4.22 -9.49 1.35
CA VAL A 6 -2.77 -9.71 1.51
C VAL A 6 -2.34 -9.73 2.97
N SER A 7 -3.09 -9.11 3.88
CA SER A 7 -2.82 -9.07 5.31
C SER A 7 -3.01 -10.43 6.00
N ARG A 8 -3.67 -11.38 5.33
CA ARG A 8 -3.87 -12.76 5.81
C ARG A 8 -2.74 -13.71 5.39
N LEU A 9 -1.83 -13.24 4.54
CA LEU A 9 -0.66 -14.01 4.13
C LEU A 9 0.38 -14.02 5.24
N GLU A 10 1.09 -15.13 5.35
CA GLU A 10 2.29 -15.22 6.18
C GLU A 10 3.37 -14.28 5.64
N ASP A 11 4.33 -13.90 6.50
CA ASP A 11 5.34 -12.89 6.15
C ASP A 11 6.19 -13.27 4.93
N GLU A 12 6.44 -14.57 4.73
CA GLU A 12 7.18 -15.05 3.57
C GLU A 12 6.36 -14.94 2.27
N GLU A 13 5.08 -15.29 2.33
CA GLU A 13 4.16 -15.13 1.19
C GLU A 13 3.92 -13.66 0.86
N PHE A 14 3.79 -12.81 1.88
CA PHE A 14 3.71 -11.36 1.74
C PHE A 14 4.96 -10.82 1.04
N ARG A 15 6.15 -11.24 1.48
CA ARG A 15 7.42 -10.83 0.86
C ARG A 15 7.54 -11.32 -0.58
N ARG A 16 7.12 -12.55 -0.87
CA ARG A 16 7.10 -13.09 -2.24
C ARG A 16 6.16 -12.31 -3.15
N LEU A 17 4.99 -11.89 -2.63
CA LEU A 17 4.00 -11.16 -3.40
C LEU A 17 4.37 -9.68 -3.62
N THR A 18 4.84 -9.01 -2.56
CA THR A 18 5.08 -7.56 -2.57
C THR A 18 6.52 -7.17 -2.84
N GLY A 19 7.46 -8.13 -2.78
CA GLY A 19 8.89 -7.89 -2.90
C GLY A 19 9.55 -7.29 -1.65
N VAL A 20 8.78 -6.96 -0.60
CA VAL A 20 9.28 -6.28 0.59
C VAL A 20 8.79 -6.95 1.88
N LYS A 21 9.56 -6.79 2.96
CA LYS A 21 9.11 -7.22 4.31
C LYS A 21 7.92 -6.36 4.76
N ARG A 22 7.04 -6.94 5.57
CA ARG A 22 5.87 -6.25 6.14
C ARG A 22 6.26 -4.99 6.94
N SER A 23 7.37 -5.05 7.67
CA SER A 23 7.91 -3.90 8.41
C SER A 23 8.27 -2.74 7.50
N ILE A 24 8.93 -3.02 6.37
CA ILE A 24 9.28 -2.02 5.36
C ILE A 24 8.02 -1.46 4.71
N PHE A 25 7.07 -2.32 4.34
CA PHE A 25 5.79 -1.88 3.79
C PHE A 25 5.04 -0.93 4.75
N GLY A 26 5.04 -1.23 6.05
CA GLY A 26 4.48 -0.35 7.08
C GLY A 26 5.16 1.01 7.08
N ARG A 27 6.50 1.03 7.12
CA ARG A 27 7.26 2.28 7.11
C ARG A 27 7.02 3.12 5.85
N MET A 28 6.93 2.48 4.68
CA MET A 28 6.59 3.16 3.43
C MET A 28 5.21 3.80 3.48
N THR A 29 4.24 3.07 4.04
CA THR A 29 2.87 3.56 4.19
C THR A 29 2.81 4.79 5.10
N GLU A 30 3.49 4.76 6.24
CA GLU A 30 3.57 5.90 7.18
C GLU A 30 4.06 7.17 6.47
N ILE A 31 5.20 7.07 5.78
CA ILE A 31 5.80 8.20 5.05
C ILE A 31 4.81 8.75 4.00
N LEU A 32 4.13 7.87 3.27
CA LEU A 32 3.16 8.29 2.25
C LEU A 32 1.92 8.94 2.84
N ILE A 33 1.44 8.48 4.00
CA ILE A 33 0.30 9.08 4.70
C ILE A 33 0.65 10.50 5.16
N GLU A 34 1.83 10.69 5.78
CA GLU A 34 2.30 12.00 6.22
C GLU A 34 2.36 13.00 5.06
N GLU A 35 2.92 12.58 3.92
CA GLU A 35 2.99 13.43 2.72
C GLU A 35 1.62 13.67 2.09
N GLU A 36 0.70 12.69 2.14
CA GLU A 36 -0.65 12.86 1.62
C GLU A 36 -1.45 13.85 2.46
N VAL A 37 -1.30 13.87 3.78
CA VAL A 37 -1.92 14.88 4.66
C VAL A 37 -1.44 16.28 4.27
N LYS A 38 -0.12 16.47 4.10
CA LYS A 38 0.45 17.76 3.64
C LYS A 38 -0.07 18.16 2.27
N LYS A 39 -0.23 17.21 1.36
CA LYS A 39 -0.76 17.46 0.01
C LYS A 39 -2.25 17.83 0.02
N LYS A 40 -3.06 17.11 0.80
CA LYS A 40 -4.51 17.33 0.92
C LYS A 40 -4.89 18.57 1.70
N ALA A 41 -4.00 19.11 2.54
CA ALA A 41 -4.18 20.41 3.18
C ALA A 41 -4.41 21.54 2.16
N ARG A 42 -3.99 21.37 0.90
CA ARG A 42 -4.19 22.32 -0.20
C ARG A 42 -5.52 22.12 -0.95
N GLY A 43 -6.40 21.26 -0.44
CA GLY A 43 -7.66 20.87 -1.07
C GLY A 43 -7.51 19.73 -2.08
N GLY A 44 -8.65 19.23 -2.58
CA GLY A 44 -8.72 18.16 -3.57
C GLY A 44 -9.76 17.09 -3.25
N LYS A 45 -10.07 16.26 -4.25
CA LYS A 45 -11.04 15.17 -4.10
C LYS A 45 -10.49 14.08 -3.16
N PRO A 46 -11.29 13.58 -2.20
CA PRO A 46 -10.89 12.46 -1.37
C PRO A 46 -10.58 11.20 -2.19
N ASN A 47 -9.56 10.47 -1.76
CA ASN A 47 -9.16 9.22 -2.41
C ASN A 47 -10.17 8.12 -2.05
N LYS A 48 -10.62 7.35 -3.05
CA LYS A 48 -11.53 6.21 -2.85
C LYS A 48 -10.85 4.97 -2.26
N LEU A 49 -9.53 4.92 -2.31
CA LEU A 49 -8.71 3.78 -1.86
C LEU A 49 -7.77 4.25 -0.76
N SER A 50 -7.50 3.37 0.20
CA SER A 50 -6.50 3.63 1.24
C SER A 50 -5.09 3.73 0.63
N MET A 51 -4.17 4.29 1.39
CA MET A 51 -2.78 4.44 0.94
C MET A 51 -2.14 3.07 0.69
N GLU A 52 -2.40 2.11 1.56
CA GLU A 52 -1.91 0.74 1.49
C GLU A 52 -2.41 0.03 0.22
N ASP A 53 -3.70 0.18 -0.11
CA ASP A 53 -4.30 -0.41 -1.32
C ASP A 53 -3.73 0.15 -2.62
N ARG A 54 -3.24 1.41 -2.57
CA ARG A 54 -2.59 2.08 -3.69
C ARG A 54 -1.12 1.69 -3.79
N LEU A 55 -0.40 1.67 -2.67
CA LEU A 55 0.97 1.21 -2.60
C LEU A 55 1.09 -0.23 -3.08
N LEU A 56 0.20 -1.10 -2.62
CA LEU A 56 0.15 -2.51 -3.01
C LEU A 56 -0.10 -2.69 -4.51
N ARG A 57 -0.88 -1.81 -5.14
CA ARG A 57 -1.08 -1.82 -6.60
C ARG A 57 0.13 -1.35 -7.39
N CYS A 58 0.97 -0.48 -6.82
CA CYS A 58 2.20 -0.03 -7.45
C CYS A 58 3.30 -1.09 -7.35
N MET A 59 3.32 -1.84 -6.23
CA MET A 59 4.32 -2.87 -5.93
C MET A 59 4.06 -4.18 -6.67
N VAL A 60 2.81 -4.62 -6.73
CA VAL A 60 2.45 -5.90 -7.34
C VAL A 60 2.25 -5.70 -8.84
N PRO A 61 2.97 -6.42 -9.72
CA PRO A 61 2.76 -6.33 -11.16
C PRO A 61 1.31 -6.66 -11.50
N ALA A 62 0.72 -5.85 -12.37
CA ALA A 62 -0.65 -6.02 -12.84
C ALA A 62 -0.75 -7.22 -13.79
N TYR A 63 -0.63 -8.44 -13.28
CA TYR A 63 -0.98 -9.63 -14.05
C TYR A 63 -2.47 -9.93 -13.87
N PRO A 64 -3.22 -10.10 -14.97
CA PRO A 64 -4.52 -10.73 -14.91
C PRO A 64 -4.27 -12.22 -14.64
N LEU A 65 -4.80 -12.72 -13.52
CA LEU A 65 -5.08 -14.14 -13.34
C LEU A 65 -6.36 -14.46 -14.10
#